data_AF-A0A1G1SQ67-F1
#
_entry.id   AF-A0A1G1SQ67-F1
#
_cell.length_a   1.000
_cell.length_b   1.000
_cell.length_c   1.000
_cell.angle_alpha   90.00
_cell.angle_beta   90.00
_cell.angle_gamma   90.00
#
_symmetry.space_group_name_H-M   'P 1'
#
loop_
_entity.id
_entity.type
_entity.pdbx_description
1 polymer ?
#
loop_
_entity_poly.entity_id
_entity_poly.type
_entity_poly.pdbx_seq_one_letter_code
_entity_poly.pdbx_strand_id
1 'polypeptide(L)'
;MRQQTIAMYCFLDGLLTLTRPRWARPADPCCRLSDAQVLTTALVAARFFGGNLVVAKHYMEQHWGQNRLDKSGFTRRLHALTDTLLSLFATFGALLKDVHLEARYVLDSFPGGRLS
;
A
#
# COMPACT_ATOMS: atom_id res chain seq x y z
N MET A 1 0.90 13.68 -8.13
CA MET A 1 -0.03 12.57 -7.84
C MET A 1 0.15 11.39 -8.79
N ARG A 2 0.07 11.56 -10.12
CA ARG A 2 0.16 10.43 -11.08
C ARG A 2 1.37 9.50 -10.89
N GLN A 3 2.60 10.02 -10.81
CA GLN A 3 3.79 9.17 -10.62
C GLN A 3 3.78 8.39 -9.30
N GLN A 4 3.25 8.98 -8.22
CA GLN A 4 3.09 8.29 -6.94
C GLN A 4 2.04 7.19 -7.03
N THR A 5 0.95 7.41 -7.77
CA THR A 5 -0.06 6.38 -8.04
C THR A 5 0.51 5.23 -8.87
N ILE A 6 1.32 5.52 -9.90
CA ILE A 6 2.02 4.47 -10.68
C ILE A 6 2.98 3.70 -9.78
N ALA A 7 3.80 4.40 -8.99
CA ALA A 7 4.75 3.76 -8.09
C ALA A 7 4.04 2.85 -7.08
N MET A 8 2.93 3.32 -6.49
CA MET A 8 2.08 2.51 -5.61
C MET A 8 1.53 1.29 -6.33
N TYR A 9 1.02 1.46 -7.55
CA TYR A 9 0.51 0.36 -8.36
C TYR A 9 1.59 -0.69 -8.65
N CYS A 10 2.73 -0.28 -9.20
CA CYS A 10 3.84 -1.17 -9.53
C CYS A 10 4.38 -1.89 -8.28
N PHE A 11 4.48 -1.18 -7.16
CA PHE A 11 4.91 -1.76 -5.90
C PHE A 11 3.92 -2.82 -5.40
N LEU A 12 2.63 -2.51 -5.36
CA LEU A 12 1.59 -3.44 -4.92
C LEU A 12 1.44 -4.64 -5.86
N ASP A 13 1.55 -4.43 -7.17
CA ASP A 13 1.46 -5.49 -8.17
C ASP A 13 2.65 -6.45 -8.09
N GLY A 14 3.86 -5.93 -7.96
CA GLY A 14 5.06 -6.74 -7.73
C GLY A 14 4.97 -7.50 -6.40
N LEU A 15 4.43 -6.87 -5.36
CA LEU A 15 4.33 -7.48 -4.05
C LEU A 15 3.23 -8.55 -3.98
N LEU A 16 2.09 -8.34 -4.64
CA LEU A 16 1.07 -9.38 -4.83
C LEU A 16 1.63 -10.55 -5.65
N THR A 17 2.47 -10.26 -6.64
CA THR A 17 3.15 -11.31 -7.43
C THR A 17 4.12 -12.11 -6.57
N LEU A 18 4.81 -11.49 -5.61
CA LEU A 18 5.75 -12.13 -4.70
C LEU A 18 5.08 -12.94 -3.58
N THR A 19 3.95 -12.45 -3.07
CA THR A 19 3.21 -13.09 -1.96
C THR A 19 2.25 -14.18 -2.43
N ARG A 20 1.85 -14.16 -3.70
CA ARG A 20 1.03 -15.25 -4.27
C ARG A 20 1.83 -16.55 -4.32
N PRO A 21 1.29 -17.65 -3.77
CA PRO A 21 1.89 -18.96 -3.95
C PRO A 21 2.03 -19.27 -5.45
N ARG A 22 3.14 -19.90 -5.86
CA ARG A 22 3.41 -20.24 -7.27
C ARG A 22 2.32 -21.11 -7.94
N TRP A 23 1.47 -21.74 -7.14
CA TRP A 23 0.32 -22.56 -7.54
C TRP A 23 -1.02 -21.80 -7.52
N ALA A 24 -1.08 -20.60 -6.95
CA ALA A 24 -2.26 -19.75 -6.99
C ALA A 24 -2.43 -19.24 -8.42
N ARG A 25 -3.53 -19.65 -9.05
CA ARG A 25 -3.91 -19.33 -10.42
C ARG A 25 -3.64 -17.84 -10.73
N PRO A 26 -3.07 -17.51 -11.92
CA PRO A 26 -2.90 -16.12 -12.33
C PRO A 26 -4.21 -15.36 -12.13
N ALA A 27 -4.16 -14.12 -11.65
CA ALA A 27 -5.35 -13.28 -11.56
C ALA A 27 -6.07 -13.37 -12.91
N ASP A 28 -7.33 -13.82 -12.89
CA ASP A 28 -8.06 -14.07 -14.12
C ASP A 28 -7.98 -12.82 -14.99
N PRO A 29 -7.53 -12.90 -16.25
CA PRO A 29 -7.49 -11.74 -17.14
C PRO A 29 -8.91 -11.17 -17.40
N CYS A 30 -9.95 -11.94 -17.07
CA CYS A 30 -11.35 -11.51 -17.08
C CYS A 30 -11.79 -10.74 -15.82
N CYS A 31 -10.99 -10.69 -14.75
CA CYS A 31 -11.29 -9.83 -13.62
C CYS A 31 -11.18 -8.38 -14.09
N ARG A 32 -12.34 -7.74 -14.26
CA ARG A 32 -12.49 -6.32 -14.66
C ARG A 32 -11.74 -5.31 -13.75
N LEU A 33 -11.18 -5.79 -12.65
CA LEU A 33 -10.29 -5.07 -11.76
C LEU A 33 -9.25 -6.03 -11.15
N SER A 34 -7.97 -5.67 -11.20
CA SER A 34 -6.92 -6.43 -10.50
C SER A 34 -6.89 -6.07 -9.01
N ASP A 35 -6.48 -7.00 -8.16
CA ASP A 35 -6.31 -6.74 -6.72
C ASP A 35 -5.33 -5.58 -6.47
N ALA A 36 -4.31 -5.45 -7.31
CA ALA A 36 -3.38 -4.33 -7.29
C ALA A 36 -4.08 -2.98 -7.50
N GLN A 37 -5.06 -2.89 -8.43
CA GLN A 37 -5.86 -1.68 -8.63
C GLN A 37 -6.76 -1.38 -7.42
N VAL A 38 -7.37 -2.41 -6.80
CA VAL A 38 -8.19 -2.24 -5.59
C VAL A 38 -7.35 -1.62 -4.47
N LEU A 39 -6.17 -2.20 -4.21
CA LEU A 39 -5.24 -1.75 -3.19
C LEU A 39 -4.70 -0.35 -3.47
N THR A 40 -4.34 -0.08 -4.73
CA THR A 40 -3.85 1.25 -5.15
C THR A 40 -4.92 2.32 -4.93
N THR A 41 -6.18 2.01 -5.25
CA THR A 41 -7.30 2.93 -5.02
C THR A 41 -7.47 3.23 -3.53
N ALA A 42 -7.35 2.22 -2.66
CA ALA A 42 -7.43 2.39 -1.21
C ALA A 42 -6.25 3.22 -0.65
N LEU A 43 -5.03 3.00 -1.14
CA LEU A 43 -3.84 3.76 -0.77
C LEU A 43 -3.92 5.23 -1.22
N VAL A 44 -4.42 5.47 -2.44
CA VAL A 44 -4.69 6.83 -2.95
C VAL A 44 -5.77 7.51 -2.09
N ALA A 45 -6.81 6.79 -1.68
CA ALA A 45 -7.83 7.31 -0.78
C ALA A 45 -7.23 7.72 0.57
N ALA A 46 -6.48 6.82 1.21
CA ALA A 46 -5.84 7.07 2.50
C ALA A 46 -4.85 8.24 2.44
N ARG A 47 -4.05 8.32 1.36
CA ARG A 47 -2.99 9.33 1.24
C ARG A 47 -3.46 10.71 0.80
N PHE A 48 -4.39 10.80 -0.15
CA PHE A 48 -4.76 12.07 -0.79
C PHE A 48 -6.16 12.56 -0.43
N PHE A 49 -7.04 11.67 0.05
CA PHE A 49 -8.46 11.98 0.29
C PHE A 49 -8.91 11.64 1.71
N GLY A 50 -7.98 11.46 2.66
CA GLY A 50 -8.28 11.17 4.07
C GLY A 50 -9.05 9.87 4.30
N GLY A 51 -8.92 8.89 3.41
CA GLY A 51 -9.66 7.63 3.47
C GLY A 51 -10.99 7.63 2.71
N ASN A 52 -11.34 8.71 2.01
CA ASN A 52 -12.56 8.75 1.21
C ASN A 52 -12.43 7.94 -0.09
N LEU A 53 -12.80 6.66 0.00
CA LEU A 53 -12.74 5.70 -1.10
C LEU A 53 -13.61 6.10 -2.31
N VAL A 54 -14.69 6.86 -2.09
CA VAL A 54 -15.59 7.29 -3.18
C VAL A 54 -14.89 8.32 -4.07
N VAL A 55 -14.21 9.30 -3.46
CA VAL A 55 -13.49 10.34 -4.20
C VAL A 55 -12.27 9.74 -4.91
N ALA A 56 -11.52 8.86 -4.23
CA ALA A 56 -10.38 8.19 -4.83
C ALA A 56 -10.76 7.31 -6.03
N LYS A 57 -11.90 6.62 -5.95
CA LYS A 57 -12.44 5.86 -7.06
C LYS A 57 -12.78 6.74 -8.24
N HIS A 58 -13.46 7.87 -8.01
CA HIS A 58 -13.79 8.80 -9.09
C HIS A 58 -12.54 9.36 -9.77
N TYR A 59 -11.51 9.67 -8.97
CA TYR A 59 -10.19 10.05 -9.48
C TYR A 59 -9.55 8.94 -10.34
N MET A 60 -9.63 7.68 -9.92
CA MET A 60 -9.09 6.55 -10.69
C MET A 60 -9.86 6.32 -12.01
N GLU A 61 -11.18 6.44 -11.99
CA GLU A 61 -12.04 6.36 -13.19
C GLU A 61 -11.69 7.47 -14.19
N GLN A 62 -11.56 8.72 -13.73
CA GLN A 62 -11.30 9.88 -14.59
C GLN A 62 -9.88 9.93 -15.15
N HIS A 63 -8.86 9.57 -14.35
CA HIS A 63 -7.46 9.74 -14.76
C HIS A 63 -6.81 8.49 -15.32
N TRP A 64 -7.36 7.30 -15.05
CA TRP A 64 -6.75 6.02 -15.43
C TRP A 64 -7.70 5.13 -16.23
N GLY A 65 -8.92 5.59 -16.55
CA GLY A 65 -9.89 4.81 -17.30
C GLY A 65 -10.29 3.51 -16.60
N GLN A 66 -10.15 3.47 -15.26
CA GLN A 66 -10.42 2.27 -14.49
C GLN A 66 -11.91 1.91 -14.61
N ASN A 67 -12.19 0.63 -14.81
CA ASN A 67 -13.55 0.17 -15.06
C ASN A 67 -14.46 0.53 -13.87
N ARG A 68 -15.68 1.00 -14.16
CA ARG A 68 -16.60 1.50 -13.15
C ARG A 68 -16.84 0.42 -12.09
N LEU A 69 -16.32 0.63 -10.89
CA LEU A 69 -16.46 -0.35 -9.81
C LEU A 69 -17.89 -0.34 -9.29
N ASP A 70 -18.46 -1.49 -8.98
CA ASP A 70 -19.65 -1.49 -8.12
C ASP A 70 -19.23 -1.24 -6.66
N LYS A 71 -19.97 -0.39 -5.94
CA LYS A 71 -19.60 0.04 -4.57
C LYS A 71 -19.54 -1.17 -3.63
N SER A 72 -20.46 -2.12 -3.81
CA SER A 72 -20.52 -3.36 -3.02
C SER A 72 -19.35 -4.30 -3.31
N GLY A 73 -19.02 -4.48 -4.59
CA GLY A 73 -17.93 -5.35 -5.05
C GLY A 73 -16.55 -4.84 -4.65
N PHE A 74 -16.34 -3.53 -4.71
CA PHE A 74 -15.09 -2.91 -4.27
C PHE A 74 -14.86 -3.13 -2.78
N THR A 75 -15.86 -2.82 -1.94
CA THR A 75 -15.72 -2.95 -0.49
C THR A 75 -15.49 -4.40 -0.08
N ARG A 76 -16.18 -5.37 -0.72
CA ARG A 76 -15.97 -6.80 -0.45
C ARG A 76 -14.56 -7.26 -0.81
N ARG A 77 -14.05 -6.85 -1.98
CA ARG A 77 -12.68 -7.17 -2.41
C ARG A 77 -11.64 -6.48 -1.52
N LEU A 78 -11.87 -5.22 -1.18
CA LEU A 78 -11.00 -4.50 -0.25
C LEU A 78 -10.95 -5.21 1.09
N HIS A 79 -12.10 -5.63 1.63
CA HIS A 79 -12.16 -6.35 2.89
C HIS A 79 -11.41 -7.69 2.85
N ALA A 80 -11.55 -8.46 1.77
CA ALA A 80 -10.78 -9.68 1.56
C ALA A 80 -9.27 -9.43 1.46
N LEU A 81 -8.86 -8.26 0.96
CA LEU A 81 -7.46 -7.85 0.85
C LEU A 81 -6.97 -7.09 2.10
N THR A 82 -7.85 -6.69 3.01
CA THR A 82 -7.51 -5.95 4.24
C THR A 82 -6.59 -6.78 5.12
N ASP A 83 -6.87 -8.07 5.28
CA ASP A 83 -6.00 -8.96 6.08
C ASP A 83 -4.61 -9.08 5.45
N THR A 84 -4.52 -9.09 4.12
CA THR A 84 -3.25 -9.11 3.39
C THR A 84 -2.50 -7.79 3.56
N LEU A 85 -3.19 -6.65 3.48
CA LEU A 85 -2.60 -5.33 3.75
C LEU A 85 -2.11 -5.23 5.19
N LEU A 86 -2.89 -5.70 6.16
CA LEU A 86 -2.56 -5.61 7.57
C LEU A 86 -1.35 -6.48 7.91
N SER A 87 -1.28 -7.71 7.38
CA SER A 87 -0.11 -8.56 7.54
C SER A 87 1.13 -7.92 6.91
N LEU A 88 0.99 -7.34 5.71
CA LEU A 88 2.06 -6.59 5.05
C LEU A 88 2.53 -5.40 5.86
N PHE A 89 1.63 -4.56 6.35
CA PHE A 89 2.00 -3.44 7.20
C PHE A 89 2.64 -3.89 8.51
N ALA A 90 2.21 -5.02 9.08
CA ALA A 90 2.86 -5.59 10.25
C ALA A 90 4.28 -6.08 9.92
N THR A 91 4.47 -6.80 8.80
CA THR A 91 5.79 -7.26 8.35
C THR A 91 6.71 -6.08 8.02
N PHE A 92 6.24 -5.10 7.24
CA PHE A 92 7.01 -3.89 6.97
C PHE A 92 7.29 -3.11 8.24
N GLY A 93 6.32 -3.01 9.15
CA GLY A 93 6.50 -2.36 10.44
C GLY A 93 7.55 -3.04 11.30
N ALA A 94 7.62 -4.38 11.29
CA ALA A 94 8.66 -5.14 11.96
C ALA A 94 10.03 -4.94 11.28
N LEU A 95 10.10 -5.04 9.95
CA LEU A 95 11.34 -4.79 9.20
C LEU A 95 11.85 -3.35 9.36
N LEU A 96 10.96 -2.37 9.35
CA LEU A 96 11.29 -0.97 9.60
C LEU A 96 11.75 -0.78 11.04
N LYS A 97 11.19 -1.48 12.03
CA LYS A 97 11.69 -1.44 13.41
C LYS A 97 13.10 -2.01 13.51
N ASP A 98 13.36 -3.15 12.87
CA ASP A 98 14.69 -3.76 12.85
C ASP A 98 15.72 -2.86 12.15
N VAL A 99 15.35 -2.27 11.01
CA VAL A 99 16.23 -1.34 10.27
C VAL A 99 16.41 0.00 11.00
N HIS A 100 15.40 0.50 11.72
CA HIS A 100 15.52 1.72 12.52
C HIS A 100 16.24 1.49 13.86
N LEU A 101 16.35 0.27 14.37
CA LEU A 101 17.15 -0.04 15.55
C LEU A 101 18.65 0.19 15.29
N GLU A 102 19.10 -0.06 14.05
CA GLU A 102 20.45 0.27 13.58
C GLU A 102 20.60 1.77 13.22
N ALA A 103 19.49 2.46 12.93
CA ALA A 103 19.47 3.89 12.64
C ALA A 103 19.28 4.72 13.93
N ARG A 104 20.36 4.81 14.72
CA ARG A 104 20.58 5.82 15.77
C ARG A 104 19.63 5.74 16.99
N TYR A 105 20.01 4.92 17.97
CA TYR A 105 20.31 5.51 19.27
C TYR A 105 21.67 6.22 19.17
N VAL A 106 21.69 7.39 18.52
CA VAL A 106 22.67 8.40 18.93
C VAL A 106 22.13 8.91 20.24
N LEU A 107 22.38 8.13 21.31
CA LEU A 107 22.48 8.69 22.63
C LEU A 107 23.55 9.77 22.48
N ASP A 108 23.07 11.00 22.52
CA ASP A 108 23.88 12.19 22.58
C ASP A 108 24.66 12.15 23.89
N SER A 109 25.74 11.37 23.90
CA SER A 109 26.80 11.48 24.90
C SER A 109 27.50 12.79 24.60
N PHE A 110 26.89 13.90 24.99
CA PHE A 110 27.54 15.20 25.05
C PHE A 110 28.85 15.04 25.84
N PRO A 111 30.04 15.19 25.24
CA PRO A 111 31.25 15.40 26.00
C PRO A 111 31.33 16.90 26.27
N GLY A 112 30.47 17.37 27.19
CA GLY A 112 30.51 18.73 27.69
C GLY A 112 31.67 18.92 28.67
N GLY A 113 32.85 19.21 28.14
CA GLY A 113 33.74 20.24 28.70
C GLY A 113 34.37 20.02 30.08
N ARG A 114 35.67 19.74 30.03
CA ARG A 114 36.70 20.01 31.05
C ARG A 114 36.52 21.28 31.90
N LEU A 115 37.02 21.16 33.14
CA LEU A 115 37.81 22.10 33.95
C LEU A 115 37.11 23.35 34.52
N SER A 116 36.90 23.33 35.84
CA SER A 116 37.26 24.43 36.76
C SER A 116 37.56 23.83 38.13
#